data_AF-A0A9F5IN06-F1
#
_entry.id   AF-A0A9F5IN06-F1
#
_cell.length_a   1.000
_cell.length_b   1.000
_cell.length_c   1.000
_cell.angle_alpha   90.00
_cell.angle_beta   90.00
_cell.angle_gamma   90.00
#
_symmetry.space_group_name_H-M   'P 1'
#
loop_
_entity.id
_entity.type
_entity.pdbx_description
1 polymer ?
#
loop_
_entity_poly.entity_id
_entity_poly.type
_entity_poly.pdbx_seq_one_letter_code
_entity_poly.pdbx_strand_id
1 'polypeptide(L)'
;MPLLHRKPFVREKPPADLRPDEHVFHCRVTNEIFRDYDEFFERTILCNSLVWSCAVTGKSGLTYQEALESERKARQNIQNFPEPLIVPVLYLVTLTQRSRLHEVCDDIFAYIKNRYFVGELVEVLRNNGERLHCKILEVKAPVHQNGMANGHAKGVDGVTIIISDSDDSDLDTSSAQIGNEKAITDPFLYKYKVKPIKKQLYESVTVKTSQIRRRKHLFSYDRLKLFLKQHCESHDGIIKIKAISVAKYKIAEQTFSYLFPDNPPIFMFSPSSKQKRRPSKLASDDHEDRIAEEHFCPRNLSNTAKERVKLQNEKQHMRTSEKLKREKANAVRYKRKEKQDKEKRKEELKKLVEEERLKKKEEKERLKIEKEKEREKLREEKKKYLEHLKQWSKRREDMECDDLKYAWTWKTLKIQFQKPHGHLYMFQNTSISSF
;
A
#
# COMPACT_ATOMS: atom_id res chain seq x y z
N MET A 1 20.58 2.91 -22.12
CA MET A 1 21.22 1.80 -22.85
C MET A 1 21.74 0.85 -21.80
N PRO A 2 21.57 -0.47 -21.98
CA PRO A 2 22.02 -1.46 -21.02
C PRO A 2 23.48 -1.28 -20.65
N LEU A 3 23.79 -1.62 -19.40
CA LEU A 3 25.14 -1.58 -18.87
C LEU A 3 25.79 -2.95 -19.04
N LEU A 4 26.99 -2.98 -19.60
CA LEU A 4 27.82 -4.18 -19.67
C LEU A 4 28.71 -4.21 -18.42
N HIS A 5 28.60 -5.26 -17.59
CA HIS A 5 29.34 -5.32 -16.32
C HIS A 5 29.17 -4.06 -15.45
N ARG A 6 27.96 -3.48 -15.45
CA ARG A 6 27.59 -2.22 -14.76
C ARG A 6 28.30 -0.96 -15.27
N LYS A 7 28.99 -1.04 -16.41
CA LYS A 7 29.58 0.12 -17.10
C LYS A 7 28.75 0.49 -18.32
N PRO A 8 28.73 1.78 -18.72
CA PRO A 8 28.12 2.18 -19.98
C PRO A 8 28.71 1.36 -21.14
N PHE A 9 27.85 0.65 -21.86
CA PHE A 9 28.23 0.05 -23.13
C PHE A 9 28.27 1.14 -24.19
N VAL A 10 29.10 0.99 -25.22
CA VAL A 10 29.11 1.85 -26.40
C VAL A 10 29.08 0.94 -27.60
N ARG A 11 28.14 1.20 -28.52
CA ARG A 11 28.03 0.44 -29.75
C ARG A 11 29.10 0.92 -30.74
N GLU A 12 29.59 -0.02 -31.52
CA GLU A 12 30.43 0.28 -32.67
C GLU A 12 29.62 1.00 -33.73
N LYS A 13 30.24 2.03 -34.30
CA LYS A 13 29.66 2.75 -35.43
C LYS A 13 29.83 1.89 -36.68
N PRO A 14 28.88 1.93 -37.62
CA PRO A 14 29.08 1.33 -38.93
C PRO A 14 30.40 1.83 -39.56
N PRO A 15 31.16 0.95 -40.25
CA PRO A 15 32.33 1.37 -41.01
C PRO A 15 31.98 2.51 -41.97
N ALA A 16 32.81 3.57 -41.98
CA ALA A 16 32.53 4.78 -42.76
C ALA A 16 32.68 4.56 -44.28
N ASP A 17 33.46 3.56 -44.66
CA ASP A 17 33.80 3.13 -46.02
C ASP A 17 32.89 2.01 -46.54
N LEU A 18 31.78 1.72 -45.85
CA LEU A 18 30.87 0.64 -46.23
C LEU A 18 30.19 0.93 -47.56
N ARG A 19 30.32 0.01 -48.53
CA ARG A 19 29.70 0.17 -49.85
C ARG A 19 28.22 -0.26 -49.84
N PRO A 20 27.35 0.33 -50.67
CA PRO A 20 25.93 -0.02 -50.73
C PRO A 20 25.63 -1.47 -51.15
N ASP A 21 26.53 -2.07 -51.91
CA ASP A 21 26.48 -3.44 -52.44
C ASP A 21 27.26 -4.46 -51.59
N GLU A 22 27.82 -4.04 -50.45
CA GLU A 22 28.67 -4.89 -49.62
C GLU A 22 27.86 -5.87 -48.75
N HIS A 23 28.26 -7.13 -48.77
CA HIS A 23 27.71 -8.15 -47.87
C HIS A 23 28.34 -8.04 -46.49
N VAL A 24 27.51 -7.91 -45.47
CA VAL A 24 27.93 -7.74 -44.07
C VAL A 24 27.08 -8.57 -43.12
N PHE A 25 27.62 -8.84 -41.95
CA PHE A 25 26.90 -9.46 -40.84
C PHE A 25 26.23 -8.38 -39.98
N HIS A 26 24.94 -8.56 -39.68
CA HIS A 26 24.15 -7.59 -38.93
C HIS A 26 23.65 -8.18 -37.61
N CYS A 27 24.11 -7.59 -36.50
CA CYS A 27 23.59 -7.92 -35.18
C CYS A 27 22.27 -7.18 -34.96
N ARG A 28 21.13 -7.86 -35.15
CA ARG A 28 19.79 -7.26 -35.06
C ARG A 28 19.49 -6.60 -33.72
N VAL A 29 20.05 -7.13 -32.63
CA VAL A 29 19.70 -6.69 -31.28
C VAL A 29 20.39 -5.36 -30.93
N THR A 30 21.67 -5.22 -31.26
CA THR A 30 22.44 -3.98 -31.06
C THR A 30 22.35 -3.03 -32.25
N ASN A 31 21.91 -3.53 -33.40
CA ASN A 31 21.88 -2.86 -34.69
C ASN A 31 23.28 -2.48 -35.21
N GLU A 32 24.26 -3.34 -34.92
CA GLU A 32 25.66 -3.19 -35.33
C GLU A 32 25.96 -4.01 -36.58
N ILE A 33 26.99 -3.59 -37.31
CA ILE A 33 27.39 -4.16 -38.60
C ILE A 33 28.84 -4.59 -38.50
N PHE A 34 29.13 -5.80 -38.93
CA PHE A 34 30.45 -6.41 -38.91
C PHE A 34 30.80 -6.95 -40.29
N ARG A 35 32.05 -6.78 -40.72
CA ARG A 35 32.59 -7.40 -41.93
C ARG A 35 33.05 -8.83 -41.66
N ASP A 36 33.62 -9.03 -40.47
CA ASP A 36 34.14 -10.30 -40.03
C ASP A 36 33.07 -11.14 -39.29
N TYR A 37 33.12 -12.45 -39.51
CA TYR A 37 32.18 -13.38 -38.89
C TYR A 37 32.48 -13.60 -37.41
N ASP A 38 33.76 -13.67 -37.02
CA ASP A 38 34.15 -13.94 -35.64
C ASP A 38 33.76 -12.75 -34.75
N GLU A 39 33.98 -11.51 -35.20
CA GLU A 39 33.50 -10.30 -34.52
C GLU A 39 31.98 -10.29 -34.31
N PHE A 40 31.22 -10.65 -35.36
CA PHE A 40 29.76 -10.78 -35.29
C PHE A 40 29.33 -11.87 -34.31
N PHE A 41 30.01 -13.01 -34.32
CA PHE A 41 29.71 -14.15 -33.49
C PHE A 41 30.00 -13.85 -32.01
N GLU A 42 31.15 -13.25 -31.70
CA GLU A 42 31.49 -12.76 -30.37
C GLU A 42 30.46 -11.76 -29.85
N ARG A 43 30.03 -10.80 -30.70
CA ARG A 43 28.96 -9.85 -30.35
C ARG A 43 27.66 -10.56 -30.00
N THR A 44 27.32 -11.58 -30.78
CA THR A 44 26.10 -12.37 -30.57
C THR A 44 26.16 -13.14 -29.25
N ILE A 45 27.29 -13.79 -28.94
CA ILE A 45 27.51 -14.46 -27.65
C ILE A 45 27.42 -13.45 -26.51
N LEU A 46 28.06 -12.28 -26.63
CA LEU A 46 28.04 -11.25 -25.62
C LEU A 46 26.62 -10.75 -25.33
N CYS A 47 25.81 -10.53 -26.37
CA CYS A 47 24.42 -10.10 -26.23
C CYS A 47 23.54 -11.12 -25.51
N ASN A 48 23.81 -12.41 -25.72
CA ASN A 48 23.09 -13.53 -25.11
C ASN A 48 23.61 -13.91 -23.71
N SER A 49 24.77 -13.39 -23.32
CA SER A 49 25.37 -13.65 -22.01
C SER A 49 24.65 -12.87 -20.90
N LEU A 50 24.58 -13.43 -19.68
CA LEU A 50 23.92 -12.82 -18.51
C LEU A 50 24.78 -11.76 -17.80
N VAL A 51 25.57 -10.99 -18.56
CA VAL A 51 26.50 -9.98 -18.05
C VAL A 51 25.93 -8.56 -18.10
N TRP A 52 24.70 -8.40 -18.60
CA TRP A 52 24.06 -7.11 -18.75
C TRP A 52 23.28 -6.72 -17.49
N SER A 53 23.15 -5.41 -17.31
CA SER A 53 22.34 -4.81 -16.26
C SER A 53 21.48 -3.69 -16.84
N CYS A 54 20.24 -3.58 -16.35
CA CYS A 54 19.34 -2.49 -16.71
C CYS A 54 19.83 -1.17 -16.08
N ALA A 55 20.10 -0.14 -16.89
CA ALA A 55 20.59 1.13 -16.37
C ALA A 55 19.55 1.85 -15.48
N VAL A 56 18.26 1.63 -15.77
CA VAL A 56 17.16 2.27 -15.04
C VAL A 56 16.89 1.55 -13.71
N THR A 57 16.61 0.24 -13.73
CA THR A 57 16.26 -0.50 -12.51
C THR A 57 17.49 -0.90 -11.69
N GLY A 58 18.65 -1.11 -12.34
CA GLY A 58 19.86 -1.67 -11.71
C GLY A 58 19.85 -3.19 -11.60
N LYS A 59 18.82 -3.87 -12.12
CA LYS A 59 18.76 -5.34 -12.15
C LYS A 59 19.90 -5.87 -13.03
N SER A 60 20.75 -6.72 -12.46
CA SER A 60 21.86 -7.40 -13.14
C SER A 60 21.51 -8.84 -13.50
N GLY A 61 22.40 -9.50 -14.25
CA GLY A 61 22.19 -10.90 -14.63
C GLY A 61 21.19 -11.04 -15.77
N LEU A 62 21.16 -10.08 -16.69
CA LEU A 62 20.24 -10.04 -17.82
C LEU A 62 21.01 -10.26 -19.11
N THR A 63 20.33 -10.73 -20.15
CA THR A 63 20.80 -10.58 -21.53
C THR A 63 20.63 -9.14 -22.00
N TYR A 64 21.24 -8.78 -23.13
CA TYR A 64 21.12 -7.44 -23.68
C TYR A 64 19.66 -7.08 -24.00
N GLN A 65 18.90 -8.00 -24.59
CA GLN A 65 17.50 -7.79 -24.93
C GLN A 65 16.62 -7.66 -23.68
N GLU A 66 16.81 -8.52 -22.67
CA GLU A 66 16.08 -8.44 -21.41
C GLU A 66 16.37 -7.12 -20.67
N ALA A 67 17.61 -6.64 -20.71
CA ALA A 67 17.97 -5.35 -20.14
C ALA A 67 17.26 -4.21 -20.87
N LEU A 68 17.17 -4.24 -22.21
CA LEU A 68 16.40 -3.26 -23.00
C LEU A 68 14.91 -3.27 -22.66
N GLU A 69 14.30 -4.46 -22.57
CA GLU A 69 12.89 -4.61 -22.20
C GLU A 69 12.65 -4.12 -20.76
N SER A 70 13.56 -4.42 -19.84
CA SER A 70 13.54 -3.92 -18.47
C SER A 70 13.62 -2.39 -18.43
N GLU A 71 14.51 -1.78 -19.21
CA GLU A 71 14.62 -0.31 -19.32
C GLU A 71 13.34 0.29 -19.89
N ARG A 72 12.78 -0.28 -20.96
CA ARG A 72 11.54 0.19 -21.59
C ARG A 72 10.38 0.15 -20.59
N LYS A 73 10.19 -0.99 -19.91
CA LYS A 73 9.14 -1.17 -18.91
C LYS A 73 9.32 -0.22 -17.72
N ALA A 74 10.56 0.00 -17.28
CA ALA A 74 10.85 0.94 -16.20
C ALA A 74 10.53 2.39 -16.60
N ARG A 75 10.91 2.83 -17.81
CA ARG A 75 10.59 4.17 -18.32
C ARG A 75 9.08 4.38 -18.45
N GLN A 76 8.36 3.40 -18.98
CA GLN A 76 6.89 3.45 -19.06
C GLN A 76 6.25 3.52 -17.67
N ASN A 77 6.77 2.78 -16.68
CA ASN A 77 6.27 2.86 -15.31
C ASN A 77 6.49 4.24 -14.68
N ILE A 78 7.61 4.90 -14.97
CA ILE A 78 7.90 6.23 -14.43
C ILE A 78 7.07 7.31 -15.16
N GLN A 79 6.89 7.20 -16.48
CA GLN A 79 6.01 8.11 -17.24
C GLN A 79 4.56 8.05 -16.76
N ASN A 80 4.08 6.87 -16.37
CA ASN A 80 2.72 6.66 -15.83
C ASN A 80 2.62 6.89 -14.32
N PHE A 81 3.62 7.53 -13.69
CA PHE A 81 3.55 7.86 -12.27
C PHE A 81 2.46 8.93 -12.02
N PRO A 82 1.60 8.80 -10.99
CA PRO A 82 0.50 9.74 -10.78
C PRO A 82 1.00 11.16 -10.55
N GLU A 83 0.65 12.08 -11.45
CA GLU A 83 1.04 13.49 -11.38
C GLU A 83 0.71 14.16 -10.03
N PRO A 84 -0.48 13.95 -9.41
CA PRO A 84 -0.79 14.53 -8.10
C PRO A 84 0.12 14.07 -6.96
N LEU A 85 0.87 12.97 -7.13
CA LEU A 85 1.79 12.45 -6.13
C LEU A 85 3.23 12.92 -6.35
N ILE A 86 3.57 13.49 -7.51
CA ILE A 86 4.95 13.90 -7.84
C ILE A 86 5.46 14.92 -6.83
N VAL A 87 4.75 16.04 -6.67
CA VAL A 87 5.16 17.12 -5.77
C VAL A 87 5.14 16.67 -4.31
N PRO A 88 4.08 16.02 -3.79
CA PRO A 88 4.10 15.48 -2.43
C PRO A 88 5.25 14.51 -2.15
N VAL A 89 5.50 13.56 -3.06
CA VAL A 89 6.61 12.60 -2.89
C VAL A 89 7.94 13.32 -2.83
N LEU A 90 8.21 14.23 -3.77
CA LEU A 90 9.47 14.96 -3.80
C LEU A 90 9.62 15.85 -2.56
N TYR A 91 8.58 16.57 -2.15
CA TYR A 91 8.63 17.37 -0.93
C TYR A 91 8.92 16.51 0.31
N LEU A 92 8.30 15.32 0.43
CA LEU A 92 8.60 14.43 1.56
C LEU A 92 10.06 13.97 1.59
N VAL A 93 10.74 13.84 0.43
CA VAL A 93 12.18 13.55 0.39
C VAL A 93 12.98 14.64 1.10
N THR A 94 12.61 15.92 1.00
CA THR A 94 13.35 17.01 1.67
C THR A 94 13.23 16.96 3.19
N LEU A 95 12.20 16.28 3.70
CA LEU A 95 12.00 16.07 5.13
C LEU A 95 12.72 14.81 5.64
N THR A 96 13.12 13.89 4.74
CA THR A 96 13.88 12.70 5.11
C THR A 96 15.38 12.99 5.17
N GLN A 97 16.07 12.33 6.10
CA GLN A 97 17.54 12.46 6.28
C GLN A 97 18.20 11.07 6.26
N ARG A 98 17.77 10.20 5.34
CA ARG A 98 18.28 8.83 5.22
C ARG A 98 19.42 8.75 4.21
N SER A 99 20.36 7.83 4.45
CA SER A 99 21.51 7.58 3.58
C SER A 99 21.22 6.60 2.43
N ARG A 100 20.17 5.78 2.57
CA ARG A 100 19.82 4.74 1.60
C ARG A 100 18.47 5.01 0.96
N LEU A 101 18.42 4.86 -0.36
CA LEU A 101 17.19 5.10 -1.15
C LEU A 101 16.01 4.23 -0.70
N HIS A 102 16.24 2.98 -0.26
CA HIS A 102 15.16 2.12 0.17
C HIS A 102 14.51 2.60 1.47
N GLU A 103 15.29 3.17 2.40
CA GLU A 103 14.76 3.72 3.66
C GLU A 103 13.89 4.96 3.40
N VAL A 104 14.35 5.86 2.51
CA VAL A 104 13.52 7.00 2.04
C VAL A 104 12.22 6.48 1.40
N CYS A 105 12.33 5.45 0.56
CA CYS A 105 11.18 4.84 -0.09
C CYS A 105 10.19 4.24 0.93
N ASP A 106 10.67 3.57 1.97
CA ASP A 106 9.85 2.99 3.03
C ASP A 106 9.12 4.09 3.82
N ASP A 107 9.85 5.12 4.25
CA ASP A 107 9.33 6.26 5.00
C ASP A 107 8.20 6.98 4.21
N ILE A 108 8.47 7.29 2.94
CA ILE A 108 7.50 7.97 2.06
C ILE A 108 6.31 7.06 1.74
N PHE A 109 6.55 5.78 1.45
CA PHE A 109 5.48 4.84 1.14
C PHE A 109 4.54 4.67 2.34
N ALA A 110 5.09 4.53 3.54
CA ALA A 110 4.31 4.44 4.78
C ALA A 110 3.45 5.69 5.01
N TYR A 111 4.01 6.88 4.76
CA TYR A 111 3.28 8.14 4.92
C TYR A 111 2.12 8.28 3.93
N ILE A 112 2.38 8.01 2.65
CA ILE A 112 1.42 8.22 1.55
C ILE A 112 0.34 7.14 1.52
N LYS A 113 0.64 5.88 1.90
CA LYS A 113 -0.25 4.72 1.74
C LYS A 113 -1.70 4.98 2.15
N ASN A 114 -1.92 5.72 3.24
CA ASN A 114 -3.24 6.02 3.81
C ASN A 114 -3.66 7.50 3.71
N ARG A 115 -2.86 8.36 3.07
CA ARG A 115 -3.15 9.79 2.88
C ARG A 115 -3.36 10.09 1.42
N TYR A 116 -4.46 10.73 1.05
CA TYR A 116 -4.77 10.99 -0.34
C TYR A 116 -4.63 12.48 -0.69
N PHE A 117 -4.17 12.78 -1.91
CA PHE A 117 -3.81 14.14 -2.28
C PHE A 117 -4.83 14.76 -3.23
N VAL A 118 -4.94 16.09 -3.21
CA VAL A 118 -5.81 16.83 -4.14
C VAL A 118 -5.42 16.53 -5.58
N GLY A 119 -6.41 16.30 -6.42
CA GLY A 119 -6.22 15.93 -7.82
C GLY A 119 -6.06 14.42 -8.07
N GLU A 120 -5.85 13.61 -7.03
CA GLU A 120 -5.65 12.16 -7.16
C GLU A 120 -6.92 11.43 -7.63
N LEU A 121 -6.75 10.39 -8.47
CA LEU A 121 -7.84 9.53 -8.94
C LEU A 121 -7.96 8.28 -8.06
N VAL A 122 -9.12 8.12 -7.44
CA VAL A 122 -9.39 7.07 -6.44
C VAL A 122 -10.70 6.33 -6.71
N GLU A 123 -10.82 5.13 -6.15
CA GLU A 123 -12.06 4.37 -6.08
C GLU A 123 -12.75 4.66 -4.75
N VAL A 124 -14.03 5.02 -4.80
CA VAL A 124 -14.84 5.33 -3.63
C VAL A 124 -15.97 4.33 -3.53
N LEU A 125 -16.07 3.66 -2.38
CA LEU A 125 -17.16 2.74 -2.05
C LEU A 125 -18.39 3.55 -1.61
N ARG A 126 -19.49 3.43 -2.35
CA ARG A 126 -20.79 4.01 -1.98
C ARG A 126 -21.55 3.10 -1.02
N ASN A 127 -22.57 3.67 -0.38
CA ASN A 127 -23.44 2.97 0.56
C ASN A 127 -24.21 1.80 -0.08
N ASN A 128 -24.42 1.84 -1.41
CA ASN A 128 -25.03 0.77 -2.19
C ASN A 128 -24.05 -0.38 -2.55
N GLY A 129 -22.79 -0.33 -2.06
CA GLY A 129 -21.75 -1.31 -2.37
C GLY A 129 -21.02 -1.10 -3.70
N GLU A 130 -21.46 -0.14 -4.53
CA GLU A 130 -20.83 0.17 -5.82
C GLU A 130 -19.52 0.95 -5.63
N ARG A 131 -18.53 0.71 -6.49
CA ARG A 131 -17.28 1.48 -6.53
C ARG A 131 -17.27 2.47 -7.67
N LEU A 132 -17.18 3.76 -7.33
CA LEU A 132 -17.08 4.83 -8.31
C LEU A 132 -15.68 5.40 -8.40
N HIS A 133 -15.35 5.87 -9.60
CA HIS A 133 -14.07 6.51 -9.86
C HIS A 133 -14.24 8.01 -9.66
N CYS A 134 -13.49 8.55 -8.71
CA CYS A 134 -13.59 9.93 -8.30
C CYS A 134 -12.23 10.62 -8.30
N LYS A 135 -12.23 11.93 -8.50
CA LYS A 135 -11.09 12.82 -8.31
C LYS A 135 -11.22 13.50 -6.95
N ILE A 136 -10.13 13.57 -6.19
CA ILE A 136 -10.09 14.30 -4.92
C ILE A 136 -10.02 15.79 -5.21
N LEU A 137 -10.90 16.56 -4.60
CA LEU A 137 -10.95 18.01 -4.74
C LEU A 137 -10.36 18.72 -3.52
N GLU A 138 -10.61 18.19 -2.33
CA GLU A 138 -10.24 18.86 -1.09
C GLU A 138 -10.01 17.80 0.00
N VAL A 139 -9.02 18.06 0.86
CA VAL A 139 -8.76 17.29 2.07
C VAL A 139 -9.21 18.14 3.25
N LYS A 140 -10.09 17.60 4.10
CA LYS A 140 -10.61 18.27 5.28
C LYS A 140 -9.96 17.66 6.52
N ALA A 141 -9.19 18.49 7.22
CA ALA A 141 -8.61 18.12 8.50
C ALA A 141 -9.71 17.83 9.53
N PRO A 142 -9.44 16.94 10.51
CA PRO A 142 -10.36 16.74 11.62
C PRO A 142 -10.55 18.05 12.38
N VAL A 143 -11.79 18.41 12.68
CA VAL A 143 -12.06 19.52 13.58
C VAL A 143 -11.52 19.09 14.95
N HIS A 144 -10.45 19.72 15.43
CA HIS A 144 -10.01 19.54 16.81
C HIS A 144 -11.17 19.96 17.72
N GLN A 145 -11.88 18.99 18.31
CA GLN A 145 -12.75 19.25 19.45
C GLN A 145 -11.85 19.56 20.63
N ASN A 146 -11.33 20.78 20.67
CA ASN A 146 -10.86 21.35 21.92
C ASN A 146 -12.11 21.68 22.73
N GLY A 147 -12.30 20.95 23.83
CA GLY A 147 -13.09 21.32 25.01
C GLY A 147 -14.50 21.88 24.77
N MET A 148 -15.50 21.05 25.02
CA MET A 148 -16.86 21.51 25.28
C MET A 148 -16.85 22.57 26.40
N ALA A 149 -17.27 23.79 26.11
CA ALA A 149 -17.90 24.66 27.09
C ALA A 149 -19.27 25.05 26.54
N ASN A 150 -20.31 24.53 27.19
CA ASN A 150 -21.69 24.92 26.99
C ASN A 150 -21.84 26.43 27.15
N GLY A 151 -22.38 27.10 26.14
CA GLY A 151 -22.76 28.51 26.20
C GLY A 151 -24.08 28.70 25.48
N HIS A 152 -25.19 28.47 26.19
CA HIS A 152 -26.52 28.84 25.75
C HIS A 152 -26.69 30.36 25.90
N ALA A 153 -27.39 30.97 24.92
CA ALA A 153 -28.15 32.23 24.97
C ALA A 153 -27.56 33.53 24.37
N LYS A 154 -28.29 34.00 23.34
CA LYS A 154 -28.80 35.38 23.08
C LYS A 154 -27.83 36.57 23.06
N GLY A 155 -27.66 37.14 21.87
CA GLY A 155 -28.25 38.43 21.47
C GLY A 155 -27.99 39.72 22.28
N VAL A 156 -27.49 40.72 21.54
CA VAL A 156 -27.66 42.18 21.68
C VAL A 156 -26.61 42.95 22.51
N ASP A 157 -25.94 43.86 21.78
CA ASP A 157 -25.37 45.18 22.10
C ASP A 157 -25.00 45.55 23.54
N GLY A 158 -23.78 46.08 23.70
CA GLY A 158 -23.46 46.96 24.82
C GLY A 158 -21.98 46.99 25.21
N VAL A 159 -21.27 47.98 24.66
CA VAL A 159 -20.00 48.61 25.10
C VAL A 159 -19.48 48.19 26.49
N THR A 160 -18.21 47.75 26.56
CA THR A 160 -17.42 47.87 27.80
C THR A 160 -16.00 48.33 27.44
N ILE A 161 -15.70 49.52 27.95
CA ILE A 161 -14.41 50.21 27.91
C ILE A 161 -13.45 49.44 28.83
N ILE A 162 -12.27 49.06 28.32
CA ILE A 162 -11.14 48.63 29.15
C ILE A 162 -10.03 49.65 28.92
N ILE A 163 -9.91 50.60 29.85
CA ILE A 163 -8.74 51.49 29.97
C ILE A 163 -7.82 50.85 31.01
N SER A 164 -6.57 50.66 30.60
CA SER A 164 -5.45 50.20 31.42
C SER A 164 -5.01 51.25 32.44
N ASP A 165 -4.62 50.78 33.62
CA ASP A 165 -3.75 51.46 34.60
C ASP A 165 -2.89 50.33 35.22
N SER A 166 -1.57 50.27 34.95
CA SER A 166 -0.47 50.74 35.82
C SER A 166 -0.47 50.03 37.18
N ASP A 167 0.58 49.46 37.76
CA ASP A 167 2.05 49.51 37.62
C ASP A 167 2.61 48.27 38.38
N ASP A 168 3.93 48.08 38.28
CA ASP A 168 4.84 47.41 39.22
C ASP A 168 5.32 45.97 38.96
N SER A 169 6.51 45.70 39.50
CA SER A 169 7.71 45.18 38.85
C SER A 169 7.92 43.64 38.77
N ASP A 170 9.02 43.30 38.08
CA ASP A 170 9.81 42.06 38.10
C ASP A 170 9.37 40.91 37.18
N LEU A 171 10.20 40.59 36.17
CA LEU A 171 10.29 39.22 35.66
C LEU A 171 11.63 38.92 34.96
N ASP A 172 12.50 38.21 35.68
CA ASP A 172 13.44 37.25 35.09
C ASP A 172 12.66 36.27 34.21
N THR A 173 12.72 36.44 32.89
CA THR A 173 12.10 35.51 31.95
C THR A 173 13.13 34.48 31.50
N SER A 174 13.36 33.47 32.34
CA SER A 174 13.80 32.18 31.84
C SER A 174 12.67 31.62 30.96
N SER A 175 12.89 31.62 29.65
CA SER A 175 11.97 31.09 28.65
C SER A 175 11.74 29.58 28.87
N ALA A 176 10.68 29.26 29.59
CA ALA A 176 10.11 27.92 29.65
C ALA A 176 8.72 27.96 28.99
N GLN A 177 8.65 27.66 27.69
CA GLN A 177 7.49 27.01 27.09
C GLN A 177 7.95 25.97 26.07
N ILE A 178 8.33 24.82 26.62
CA ILE A 178 8.10 23.52 26.00
C ILE A 178 6.59 23.29 25.99
N GLY A 179 6.03 22.85 24.87
CA GLY A 179 4.75 22.11 24.87
C GLY A 179 3.73 22.55 23.83
N ASN A 180 3.93 22.15 22.57
CA ASN A 180 2.89 21.55 21.73
C ASN A 180 3.51 21.05 20.41
N GLU A 181 4.37 20.03 20.48
CA GLU A 181 4.58 19.14 19.33
C GLU A 181 3.25 18.42 19.07
N LYS A 182 2.40 19.01 18.23
CA LYS A 182 1.16 18.36 17.80
C LYS A 182 1.54 17.15 16.94
N ALA A 183 1.41 15.96 17.53
CA ALA A 183 1.67 14.68 16.88
C ALA A 183 0.94 14.56 15.54
N ILE A 184 1.57 13.86 14.58
CA ILE A 184 0.99 13.57 13.25
C ILE A 184 -0.42 13.01 13.43
N THR A 185 -1.40 13.67 12.82
CA THR A 185 -2.82 13.29 12.96
C THR A 185 -3.08 11.96 12.25
N ASP A 186 -3.90 11.09 12.87
CA ASP A 186 -4.25 9.79 12.30
C ASP A 186 -4.90 9.94 10.90
N PRO A 187 -4.35 9.31 9.84
CA PRO A 187 -4.92 9.33 8.49
C PRO A 187 -6.42 9.00 8.40
N PHE A 188 -6.95 8.19 9.32
CA PHE A 188 -8.36 7.77 9.29
C PHE A 188 -9.33 8.85 9.79
N LEU A 189 -8.84 9.92 10.42
CA LEU A 189 -9.67 11.03 10.90
C LEU A 189 -10.00 12.04 9.78
N TYR A 190 -9.23 12.05 8.70
CA TYR A 190 -9.44 12.95 7.57
C TYR A 190 -10.71 12.62 6.79
N LYS A 191 -11.36 13.67 6.27
CA LYS A 191 -12.48 13.56 5.33
C LYS A 191 -12.06 14.15 3.99
N TYR A 192 -12.59 13.60 2.91
CA TYR A 192 -12.19 13.98 1.56
C TYR A 192 -13.41 14.38 0.74
N LYS A 193 -13.34 15.54 0.08
CA LYS A 193 -14.33 15.97 -0.91
C LYS A 193 -13.94 15.39 -2.27
N VAL A 194 -14.82 14.58 -2.86
CA VAL A 194 -14.54 13.84 -4.10
C VAL A 194 -15.60 14.12 -5.17
N LYS A 195 -15.18 14.13 -6.45
CA LYS A 195 -16.08 14.31 -7.62
C LYS A 195 -15.99 13.10 -8.56
N PRO A 196 -17.11 12.45 -8.93
CA PRO A 196 -17.12 11.35 -9.89
C PRO A 196 -16.66 11.78 -11.29
N ILE A 197 -15.94 10.90 -12.00
CA ILE A 197 -15.40 11.17 -13.34
C ILE A 197 -16.43 10.90 -14.44
N LYS A 198 -17.15 9.77 -14.37
CA LYS A 198 -17.98 9.26 -15.49
C LYS A 198 -19.35 9.93 -15.63
N LYS A 199 -19.76 10.74 -14.65
CA LYS A 199 -21.04 11.46 -14.67
C LYS A 199 -20.78 12.86 -14.12
N GLN A 200 -20.42 13.79 -15.01
CA GLN A 200 -20.16 15.19 -14.66
C GLN A 200 -21.34 15.87 -13.93
N LEU A 201 -22.51 15.23 -13.93
CA LEU A 201 -23.77 15.65 -13.29
C LEU A 201 -23.88 15.34 -11.79
N TYR A 202 -22.99 14.54 -11.19
CA TYR A 202 -23.07 14.30 -9.74
C TYR A 202 -22.34 15.37 -8.94
N GLU A 203 -23.04 15.89 -7.93
CA GLU A 203 -22.50 16.81 -6.93
C GLU A 203 -21.31 16.18 -6.17
N SER A 204 -20.39 17.02 -5.69
CA SER A 204 -19.25 16.57 -4.90
C SER A 204 -19.72 15.97 -3.57
N VAL A 205 -19.18 14.81 -3.21
CA VAL A 205 -19.54 14.11 -1.96
C VAL A 205 -18.36 14.15 -0.99
N THR A 206 -18.64 14.28 0.30
CA THR A 206 -17.62 14.13 1.35
C THR A 206 -17.61 12.69 1.84
N VAL A 207 -16.45 12.04 1.82
CA VAL A 207 -16.28 10.63 2.19
C VAL A 207 -15.17 10.46 3.23
N LYS A 208 -15.22 9.37 3.99
CA LYS A 208 -14.19 9.00 4.97
C LYS A 208 -13.02 8.27 4.30
N THR A 209 -11.84 8.28 4.92
CA THR A 209 -10.65 7.52 4.46
C THR A 209 -10.96 6.05 4.20
N SER A 210 -11.78 5.40 5.05
CA SER A 210 -12.14 3.98 4.93
C SER A 210 -12.95 3.64 3.66
N GLN A 211 -13.59 4.63 3.05
CA GLN A 211 -14.37 4.45 1.82
C GLN A 211 -13.52 4.65 0.55
N ILE A 212 -12.31 5.17 0.68
CA ILE A 212 -11.44 5.50 -0.44
C ILE A 212 -10.39 4.40 -0.59
N ARG A 213 -10.07 4.03 -1.82
CA ARG A 213 -8.94 3.18 -2.16
C ARG A 213 -8.24 3.67 -3.42
N ARG A 214 -6.91 3.64 -3.43
CA ARG A 214 -6.14 3.80 -4.67
C ARG A 214 -6.42 2.65 -5.64
N ARG A 215 -6.47 2.94 -6.94
CA ARG A 215 -6.53 1.88 -7.95
C ARG A 215 -5.27 1.02 -7.83
N LYS A 216 -5.46 -0.30 -7.93
CA LYS A 216 -4.34 -1.23 -7.97
C LYS A 216 -3.40 -0.81 -9.12
N HIS A 217 -2.11 -0.94 -8.89
CA HIS A 217 -1.03 -0.63 -9.84
C HIS A 217 -0.68 0.86 -10.05
N LEU A 218 -1.52 1.86 -9.72
CA LEU A 218 -1.16 3.27 -9.93
C LEU A 218 0.03 3.71 -9.07
N PHE A 219 -0.03 3.42 -7.77
CA PHE A 219 1.01 3.71 -6.79
C PHE A 219 1.43 2.41 -6.10
N SER A 220 2.66 1.96 -6.37
CA SER A 220 3.26 0.77 -5.76
C SER A 220 4.67 1.10 -5.25
N TYR A 221 5.17 0.27 -4.35
CA TYR A 221 6.52 0.42 -3.80
C TYR A 221 7.58 0.47 -4.91
N ASP A 222 7.54 -0.47 -5.86
CA ASP A 222 8.50 -0.51 -6.97
C ASP A 222 8.42 0.72 -7.87
N ARG A 223 7.22 1.26 -8.10
CA ARG A 223 7.04 2.50 -8.88
C ARG A 223 7.60 3.71 -8.15
N LEU A 224 7.34 3.83 -6.86
CA LEU A 224 7.92 4.87 -6.02
C LEU A 224 9.45 4.77 -6.00
N LYS A 225 10.00 3.57 -5.81
CA LYS A 225 11.44 3.32 -5.83
C LYS A 225 12.09 3.74 -7.15
N LEU A 226 11.48 3.39 -8.29
CA LEU A 226 11.97 3.81 -9.61
C LEU A 226 11.88 5.33 -9.80
N PHE A 227 10.78 5.94 -9.37
CA PHE A 227 10.59 7.38 -9.41
C PHE A 227 11.66 8.12 -8.57
N LEU A 228 11.88 7.69 -7.33
CA LEU A 228 12.91 8.25 -6.46
C LEU A 228 14.32 8.06 -7.05
N LYS A 229 14.62 6.91 -7.66
CA LYS A 229 15.90 6.67 -8.33
C LYS A 229 16.15 7.62 -9.51
N GLN A 230 15.10 8.05 -10.21
CA GLN A 230 15.22 9.03 -11.29
C GLN A 230 15.50 10.44 -10.75
N HIS A 231 14.80 10.83 -9.67
CA HIS A 231 14.77 12.21 -9.19
C HIS A 231 15.70 12.54 -8.02
N CYS A 232 16.27 11.53 -7.35
CA CYS A 232 17.15 11.70 -6.19
C CYS A 232 18.58 11.24 -6.48
N GLU A 233 19.53 11.78 -5.71
CA GLU A 233 20.95 11.43 -5.73
C GLU A 233 21.52 11.43 -4.31
N SER A 234 22.65 10.76 -4.11
CA SER A 234 23.34 10.76 -2.82
C SER A 234 24.26 11.97 -2.75
N HIS A 235 24.05 12.86 -1.78
CA HIS A 235 24.86 14.04 -1.53
C HIS A 235 25.25 14.07 -0.05
N ASP A 236 26.55 14.06 0.25
CA ASP A 236 27.12 13.95 1.61
C ASP A 236 26.59 12.76 2.42
N GLY A 237 26.34 11.63 1.75
CA GLY A 237 25.81 10.42 2.40
C GLY A 237 24.34 10.50 2.78
N ILE A 238 23.60 11.51 2.32
CA ILE A 238 22.15 11.65 2.47
C ILE A 238 21.50 11.69 1.08
N ILE A 239 20.35 11.03 0.94
CA ILE A 239 19.59 11.08 -0.31
C ILE A 239 18.89 12.43 -0.42
N LYS A 240 19.29 13.24 -1.41
CA LYS A 240 18.68 14.54 -1.72
C LYS A 240 18.06 14.52 -3.12
N ILE A 241 17.19 15.49 -3.40
CA ILE A 241 16.57 15.65 -4.73
C ILE A 241 17.58 16.30 -5.67
N LYS A 242 17.68 15.79 -6.90
CA LYS A 242 18.51 16.38 -7.96
C LYS A 242 18.07 17.82 -8.24
N ALA A 243 19.02 18.73 -8.43
CA ALA A 243 18.75 20.14 -8.74
C ALA A 243 17.80 20.33 -9.93
N ILE A 244 17.94 19.51 -10.99
CA ILE A 244 17.06 19.51 -12.17
C ILE A 244 15.60 19.25 -11.78
N SER A 245 15.36 18.32 -10.85
CA SER A 245 14.01 17.97 -10.39
C SER A 245 13.44 19.06 -9.47
N VAL A 246 14.28 19.67 -8.63
CA VAL A 246 13.88 20.79 -7.77
C VAL A 246 13.39 21.96 -8.62
N ALA A 247 14.14 22.33 -9.66
CA ALA A 247 13.76 23.39 -10.60
C ALA A 247 12.49 23.03 -11.41
N LYS A 248 12.44 21.81 -11.96
CA LYS A 248 11.32 21.35 -12.79
C LYS A 248 9.97 21.41 -12.06
N TYR A 249 9.94 21.02 -10.79
CA TYR A 249 8.71 20.94 -9.99
C TYR A 249 8.57 22.08 -8.97
N LYS A 250 9.45 23.07 -9.01
CA LYS A 250 9.44 24.25 -8.13
C LYS A 250 9.32 23.90 -6.65
N ILE A 251 10.04 22.87 -6.20
CA ILE A 251 9.89 22.31 -4.84
C ILE A 251 10.24 23.34 -3.76
N ALA A 252 11.15 24.27 -4.03
CA ALA A 252 11.53 25.33 -3.09
C ALA A 252 10.40 26.34 -2.81
N GLU A 253 9.43 26.49 -3.72
CA GLU A 253 8.29 27.39 -3.57
C GLU A 253 7.10 26.71 -2.86
N GLN A 254 7.16 25.39 -2.67
CA GLN A 254 6.06 24.63 -2.08
C GLN A 254 6.11 24.72 -0.56
N THR A 255 4.98 25.05 0.06
CA THR A 255 4.79 24.89 1.50
C THR A 255 3.94 23.66 1.76
N PHE A 256 4.30 22.87 2.78
CA PHE A 256 3.60 21.63 3.12
C PHE A 256 2.07 21.81 3.30
N SER A 257 1.64 22.96 3.83
CA SER A 257 0.23 23.32 4.02
C SER A 257 -0.61 23.29 2.74
N TYR A 258 -0.02 23.58 1.57
CA TYR A 258 -0.70 23.49 0.28
C TYR A 258 -0.83 22.05 -0.22
N LEU A 259 0.02 21.14 0.25
CA LEU A 259 0.02 19.73 -0.16
C LEU A 259 -0.92 18.89 0.70
N PHE A 260 -0.93 19.13 2.01
CA PHE A 260 -1.78 18.41 2.94
C PHE A 260 -2.10 19.28 4.16
N PRO A 261 -3.36 19.29 4.66
CA PRO A 261 -3.76 20.10 5.81
C PRO A 261 -3.35 19.43 7.13
N ASP A 262 -2.06 19.21 7.32
CA ASP A 262 -1.42 18.69 8.55
C ASP A 262 -0.06 19.39 8.72
N ASN A 263 0.59 19.17 9.86
CA ASN A 263 2.00 19.52 10.00
C ASN A 263 2.88 18.58 9.16
N PRO A 264 4.03 19.06 8.64
CA PRO A 264 4.96 18.21 7.91
C PRO A 264 5.40 17.03 8.78
N PRO A 265 5.49 15.81 8.23
CA PRO A 265 5.94 14.66 9.01
C PRO A 265 7.37 14.85 9.47
N ILE A 266 7.62 14.55 10.74
CA ILE A 266 8.97 14.47 11.30
C ILE A 266 9.46 13.04 11.06
N PHE A 267 10.36 12.87 10.10
CA PHE A 267 11.02 11.58 9.89
C PHE A 267 12.17 11.46 10.89
N MET A 268 12.13 10.40 11.71
CA MET A 268 13.19 10.12 12.68
C MET A 268 14.53 9.98 11.96
N PHE A 269 15.53 10.72 12.43
CA PHE A 269 16.92 10.47 12.05
C PHE A 269 17.26 9.03 12.41
N SER A 270 17.79 8.26 11.46
CA SER A 270 18.36 6.95 11.77
C SER A 270 19.73 7.18 12.43
N PRO A 271 19.91 6.97 13.75
CA PRO A 271 21.25 6.88 14.30
C PRO A 271 21.93 5.67 13.65
N SER A 272 23.16 5.84 13.19
CA SER A 272 24.03 4.75 12.76
C SER A 272 23.99 3.62 13.80
N SER A 273 23.55 2.43 13.39
CA SER A 273 23.15 1.33 14.26
C SER A 273 24.25 0.87 15.21
N LYS A 274 24.08 1.08 16.52
CA LYS A 274 24.66 0.20 17.56
C LYS A 274 23.55 -0.70 18.11
N GLN A 275 23.74 -2.01 17.95
CA GLN A 275 22.82 -3.08 18.36
C GLN A 275 22.42 -2.94 19.85
N LYS A 276 21.12 -2.86 20.14
CA LYS A 276 20.57 -3.08 21.48
C LYS A 276 19.88 -4.44 21.55
N ARG A 277 20.43 -5.32 22.40
CA ARG A 277 19.86 -6.61 22.79
C ARG A 277 18.59 -6.40 23.64
N ARG A 278 17.55 -7.21 23.40
CA ARG A 278 16.34 -7.31 24.23
C ARG A 278 16.60 -8.24 25.44
N PRO A 279 16.00 -7.98 26.62
CA PRO A 279 15.82 -9.00 27.66
C PRO A 279 14.40 -9.61 27.65
N SER A 280 14.33 -10.89 28.00
CA SER A 280 13.14 -11.75 28.15
C SER A 280 12.46 -11.60 29.51
N LYS A 281 11.14 -11.88 29.58
CA LYS A 281 10.30 -11.81 30.79
C LYS A 281 9.82 -13.22 31.18
N LEU A 282 9.96 -13.56 32.48
CA LEU A 282 9.50 -14.78 33.15
C LEU A 282 8.16 -14.55 33.90
N ALA A 283 7.48 -15.65 34.22
CA ALA A 283 6.12 -15.81 34.77
C ALA A 283 6.03 -15.72 36.32
N SER A 284 4.80 -15.62 36.85
CA SER A 284 4.41 -16.08 38.20
C SER A 284 2.88 -16.23 38.34
N ASP A 285 2.48 -17.16 39.21
CA ASP A 285 1.15 -17.77 39.45
C ASP A 285 0.59 -17.45 40.86
N ASP A 286 -0.64 -17.93 41.14
CA ASP A 286 -1.33 -18.20 42.42
C ASP A 286 -2.05 -17.09 43.24
N HIS A 287 -3.37 -17.26 43.53
CA HIS A 287 -3.95 -17.95 44.72
C HIS A 287 -5.47 -17.65 44.94
N GLU A 288 -6.29 -18.66 45.30
CA GLU A 288 -7.67 -18.53 45.85
C GLU A 288 -7.69 -18.62 47.39
N ASP A 289 -8.71 -18.04 48.06
CA ASP A 289 -9.45 -18.69 49.18
C ASP A 289 -10.76 -17.95 49.63
N ARG A 290 -11.56 -18.62 50.49
CA ARG A 290 -13.04 -18.61 50.58
C ARG A 290 -13.58 -18.35 52.03
N ILE A 291 -14.88 -17.96 52.19
CA ILE A 291 -15.87 -18.30 53.28
C ILE A 291 -16.43 -17.21 54.28
N ALA A 292 -17.78 -17.09 54.23
CA ALA A 292 -18.92 -16.98 55.21
C ALA A 292 -19.22 -15.83 56.21
N GLU A 293 -20.55 -15.60 56.33
CA GLU A 293 -21.37 -14.73 57.19
C GLU A 293 -21.67 -15.31 58.59
N GLU A 294 -22.14 -14.48 59.55
CA GLU A 294 -23.40 -14.70 60.29
C GLU A 294 -23.91 -13.46 61.07
N HIS A 295 -25.23 -13.46 61.35
CA HIS A 295 -26.09 -12.39 61.88
C HIS A 295 -26.33 -12.46 63.40
N PHE A 296 -26.79 -11.35 64.03
CA PHE A 296 -27.54 -11.34 65.30
C PHE A 296 -28.58 -10.19 65.38
N CYS A 297 -29.68 -10.42 66.10
CA CYS A 297 -30.78 -9.52 66.52
C CYS A 297 -31.10 -9.88 68.01
N PRO A 298 -31.82 -9.13 68.91
CA PRO A 298 -33.21 -8.61 68.73
C PRO A 298 -33.65 -7.42 69.67
N ARG A 299 -34.96 -7.02 69.68
CA ARG A 299 -35.95 -7.02 70.83
C ARG A 299 -37.00 -5.86 70.90
N ASN A 300 -38.27 -6.27 71.16
CA ASN A 300 -39.36 -5.70 72.03
C ASN A 300 -40.01 -4.30 71.71
N LEU A 301 -41.29 -3.93 71.98
CA LEU A 301 -42.36 -4.37 72.91
C LEU A 301 -43.77 -3.78 72.53
N SER A 302 -44.83 -4.43 73.04
CA SER A 302 -46.21 -3.98 73.37
C SER A 302 -47.31 -3.78 72.29
N ASN A 303 -48.51 -4.21 72.68
CA ASN A 303 -49.75 -4.42 71.94
C ASN A 303 -50.89 -3.79 72.74
N THR A 304 -51.85 -3.12 72.07
CA THR A 304 -53.31 -3.07 72.38
C THR A 304 -54.10 -2.05 71.55
N ALA A 305 -53.70 -1.79 70.30
CA ALA A 305 -54.59 -1.27 69.24
C ALA A 305 -54.46 -2.10 67.93
N LYS A 306 -53.78 -3.26 68.03
CA LYS A 306 -53.33 -4.06 66.90
C LYS A 306 -54.31 -5.15 66.50
N GLU A 307 -55.42 -5.37 67.20
CA GLU A 307 -56.21 -6.60 67.03
C GLU A 307 -57.32 -6.53 65.96
N ARG A 308 -58.02 -5.39 65.83
CA ARG A 308 -58.97 -5.16 64.72
C ARG A 308 -58.28 -4.85 63.40
N VAL A 309 -57.14 -4.16 63.45
CA VAL A 309 -56.24 -3.96 62.30
C VAL A 309 -55.51 -5.26 61.93
N LYS A 310 -55.18 -6.15 62.90
CA LYS A 310 -54.60 -7.48 62.63
C LYS A 310 -55.49 -8.34 61.75
N LEU A 311 -56.78 -8.49 62.06
CA LEU A 311 -57.67 -9.39 61.31
C LEU A 311 -57.90 -8.94 59.86
N GLN A 312 -57.96 -7.63 59.61
CA GLN A 312 -58.08 -7.07 58.25
C GLN A 312 -56.73 -7.11 57.50
N ASN A 313 -55.62 -6.80 58.19
CA ASN A 313 -54.27 -6.95 57.65
C ASN A 313 -53.91 -8.43 57.42
N GLU A 314 -54.43 -9.37 58.20
CA GLU A 314 -54.15 -10.81 58.07
C GLU A 314 -54.92 -11.39 56.88
N LYS A 315 -56.17 -10.99 56.64
CA LYS A 315 -56.89 -11.32 55.39
C LYS A 315 -56.25 -10.67 54.15
N GLN A 316 -55.80 -9.42 54.24
CA GLN A 316 -55.06 -8.77 53.14
C GLN A 316 -53.68 -9.41 52.94
N HIS A 317 -52.97 -9.75 54.01
CA HIS A 317 -51.66 -10.41 53.99
C HIS A 317 -51.74 -11.83 53.45
N MET A 318 -52.83 -12.57 53.73
CA MET A 318 -53.08 -13.88 53.12
C MET A 318 -53.33 -13.74 51.61
N ARG A 319 -54.13 -12.78 51.17
CA ARG A 319 -54.37 -12.50 49.74
C ARG A 319 -53.11 -12.01 49.01
N THR A 320 -52.30 -11.15 49.64
CA THR A 320 -51.03 -10.69 49.04
C THR A 320 -49.97 -11.79 49.06
N SER A 321 -49.91 -12.62 50.10
CA SER A 321 -49.03 -13.80 50.17
C SER A 321 -49.39 -14.84 49.12
N GLU A 322 -50.66 -15.11 48.88
CA GLU A 322 -51.12 -15.99 47.79
C GLU A 322 -50.81 -15.42 46.40
N LYS A 323 -51.03 -14.12 46.20
CA LYS A 323 -50.66 -13.43 44.95
C LYS A 323 -49.14 -13.50 44.71
N LEU A 324 -48.34 -13.25 45.75
CA LEU A 324 -46.87 -13.34 45.71
C LEU A 324 -46.39 -14.77 45.45
N LYS A 325 -47.05 -15.80 46.01
CA LYS A 325 -46.75 -17.21 45.73
C LYS A 325 -47.06 -17.57 44.28
N ARG A 326 -48.17 -17.08 43.73
CA ARG A 326 -48.57 -17.31 42.33
C ARG A 326 -47.65 -16.59 41.35
N GLU A 327 -47.22 -15.38 41.69
CA GLU A 327 -46.26 -14.60 40.91
C GLU A 327 -44.85 -15.21 40.95
N LYS A 328 -44.38 -15.67 42.11
CA LYS A 328 -43.14 -16.46 42.24
C LYS A 328 -43.20 -17.77 41.44
N ALA A 329 -44.33 -18.49 41.48
CA ALA A 329 -44.50 -19.71 40.69
C ALA A 329 -44.48 -19.43 39.18
N ASN A 330 -45.09 -18.32 38.73
CA ASN A 330 -45.04 -17.89 37.33
C ASN A 330 -43.62 -17.47 36.92
N ALA A 331 -42.89 -16.74 37.78
CA ALA A 331 -41.50 -16.36 37.53
C ALA A 331 -40.56 -17.58 37.42
N VAL A 332 -40.77 -18.61 38.25
CA VAL A 332 -40.02 -19.87 38.17
C VAL A 332 -40.32 -20.62 36.86
N ARG A 333 -41.59 -20.68 36.45
CA ARG A 333 -41.98 -21.28 35.15
C ARG A 333 -41.39 -20.51 33.96
N TYR A 334 -41.38 -19.19 34.02
CA TYR A 334 -40.78 -18.34 32.98
C TYR A 334 -39.27 -18.58 32.86
N LYS A 335 -38.54 -18.54 33.98
CA LYS A 335 -37.09 -18.84 34.03
C LYS A 335 -36.76 -20.26 33.53
N ARG A 336 -37.64 -21.24 33.76
CA ARG A 336 -37.45 -22.62 33.26
C ARG A 336 -37.60 -22.70 31.73
N LYS A 337 -38.59 -22.00 31.16
CA LYS A 337 -38.75 -21.90 29.68
C LYS A 337 -37.59 -21.16 29.02
N GLU A 338 -37.15 -20.04 29.60
CA GLU A 338 -36.01 -19.28 29.09
C GLU A 338 -34.71 -20.10 29.08
N LYS A 339 -34.46 -20.90 30.13
CA LYS A 339 -33.33 -21.84 30.15
C LYS A 339 -33.43 -22.89 29.05
N GLN A 340 -34.61 -23.47 28.82
CA GLN A 340 -34.83 -24.45 27.75
C GLN A 340 -34.62 -23.83 26.36
N ASP A 341 -35.12 -22.62 26.11
CA ASP A 341 -34.94 -21.96 24.80
C ASP A 341 -33.49 -21.55 24.58
N LYS A 342 -32.77 -21.14 25.63
CA LYS A 342 -31.33 -20.85 25.58
C LYS A 342 -30.51 -22.11 25.29
N GLU A 343 -30.91 -23.24 25.86
CA GLU A 343 -30.26 -24.54 25.64
C GLU A 343 -30.48 -25.04 24.21
N LYS A 344 -31.72 -24.96 23.69
CA LYS A 344 -32.04 -25.29 22.29
C LYS A 344 -31.25 -24.43 21.29
N ARG A 345 -31.18 -23.11 21.50
CA ARG A 345 -30.37 -22.21 20.65
C ARG A 345 -28.88 -22.56 20.69
N LYS A 346 -28.36 -22.99 21.84
CA LYS A 346 -26.96 -23.40 21.99
C LYS A 346 -26.69 -24.72 21.24
N GLU A 347 -27.64 -25.64 21.24
CA GLU A 347 -27.55 -26.90 20.49
C GLU A 347 -27.63 -26.68 18.98
N GLU A 348 -28.55 -25.84 18.51
CA GLU A 348 -28.67 -25.44 17.10
C GLU A 348 -27.38 -24.76 16.60
N LEU A 349 -26.81 -23.84 17.38
CA LEU A 349 -25.54 -23.19 17.03
C LEU A 349 -24.37 -24.18 16.97
N LYS A 350 -24.33 -25.16 17.89
CA LYS A 350 -23.32 -26.23 17.85
C LYS A 350 -23.44 -27.08 16.58
N LYS A 351 -24.66 -27.46 16.18
CA LYS A 351 -24.92 -28.21 14.95
C LYS A 351 -24.45 -27.44 13.70
N LEU A 352 -24.74 -26.14 13.63
CA LEU A 352 -24.30 -25.29 12.51
C LEU A 352 -22.77 -25.21 12.41
N VAL A 353 -22.09 -25.04 13.55
CA VAL A 353 -20.62 -24.99 13.61
C VAL A 353 -19.99 -26.34 13.21
N GLU A 354 -20.59 -27.46 13.61
CA GLU A 354 -20.12 -28.79 13.23
C GLU A 354 -20.31 -29.06 11.73
N GLU A 355 -21.45 -28.67 11.16
CA GLU A 355 -21.72 -28.74 9.73
C GLU A 355 -20.74 -27.88 8.92
N GLU A 356 -20.45 -26.65 9.37
CA GLU A 356 -19.45 -25.77 8.73
C GLU A 356 -18.04 -26.39 8.77
N ARG A 357 -17.68 -27.03 9.89
CA ARG A 357 -16.38 -27.73 10.01
C ARG A 357 -16.28 -28.92 9.07
N LEU A 358 -17.37 -29.65 8.80
CA LEU A 358 -17.42 -30.74 7.83
C LEU A 358 -17.28 -30.20 6.40
N LYS A 359 -18.05 -29.17 6.02
CA LYS A 359 -17.94 -28.53 4.70
C LYS A 359 -16.53 -28.01 4.42
N LYS A 360 -15.88 -27.40 5.43
CA LYS A 360 -14.49 -26.92 5.33
C LYS A 360 -13.46 -28.05 5.20
N LYS A 361 -13.74 -29.25 5.73
CA LYS A 361 -12.89 -30.43 5.53
C LYS A 361 -13.05 -30.99 4.12
N GLU A 362 -14.29 -31.12 3.64
CA GLU A 362 -14.58 -31.58 2.28
C GLU A 362 -14.01 -30.65 1.20
N GLU A 363 -14.12 -29.33 1.40
CA GLU A 363 -13.53 -28.33 0.48
C GLU A 363 -12.00 -28.44 0.43
N LYS A 364 -11.34 -28.66 1.58
CA LYS A 364 -9.90 -28.88 1.64
C LYS A 364 -9.46 -30.16 0.94
N GLU A 365 -10.24 -31.24 1.08
CA GLU A 365 -10.00 -32.52 0.39
C GLU A 365 -10.14 -32.34 -1.13
N ARG A 366 -11.22 -31.68 -1.59
CA ARG A 366 -11.42 -31.35 -3.01
C ARG A 366 -10.26 -30.55 -3.58
N LEU A 367 -9.80 -29.53 -2.86
CA LEU A 367 -8.66 -28.70 -3.29
C LEU A 367 -7.34 -29.51 -3.36
N LYS A 368 -7.14 -30.49 -2.47
CA LYS A 368 -5.97 -31.39 -2.54
C LYS A 368 -6.03 -32.28 -3.78
N ILE A 369 -7.19 -32.89 -4.04
CA ILE A 369 -7.41 -33.75 -5.22
C ILE A 369 -7.22 -32.94 -6.51
N GLU A 370 -7.71 -31.71 -6.56
CA GLU A 370 -7.54 -30.83 -7.72
C GLU A 370 -6.06 -30.47 -7.97
N LYS A 371 -5.33 -30.09 -6.91
CA LYS A 371 -3.88 -29.84 -6.99
C LYS A 371 -3.07 -31.08 -7.38
N GLU A 372 -3.50 -32.25 -6.95
CA GLU A 372 -2.86 -33.52 -7.32
C GLU A 372 -3.10 -33.87 -8.79
N LYS A 373 -4.32 -33.70 -9.29
CA LYS A 373 -4.66 -33.82 -10.72
C LYS A 373 -3.89 -32.84 -11.59
N GLU A 374 -3.71 -31.60 -11.13
CA GLU A 374 -2.91 -30.59 -11.84
C GLU A 374 -1.43 -31.01 -11.90
N ARG A 375 -0.87 -31.50 -10.79
CA ARG A 375 0.51 -32.04 -10.76
C ARG A 375 0.68 -33.27 -11.64
N GLU A 376 -0.33 -34.12 -11.74
CA GLU A 376 -0.32 -35.29 -12.60
C GLU A 376 -0.35 -34.91 -14.08
N LYS A 377 -1.22 -33.98 -14.49
CA LYS A 377 -1.23 -33.41 -15.85
C LYS A 377 0.13 -32.81 -16.21
N LEU A 378 0.73 -32.05 -15.29
CA LEU A 378 2.06 -31.47 -15.52
C LEU A 378 3.13 -32.56 -15.68
N ARG A 379 3.04 -33.67 -14.94
CA ARG A 379 3.94 -34.83 -15.11
C ARG A 379 3.73 -35.51 -16.45
N GLU A 380 2.50 -35.67 -16.91
CA GLU A 380 2.19 -36.24 -18.22
C GLU A 380 2.66 -35.35 -19.37
N GLU A 381 2.44 -34.04 -19.29
CA GLU A 381 2.93 -33.07 -20.27
C GLU A 381 4.46 -33.08 -20.33
N LYS A 382 5.13 -33.12 -19.17
CA LYS A 382 6.59 -33.24 -19.12
C LYS A 382 7.09 -34.56 -19.72
N LYS A 383 6.38 -35.67 -19.49
CA LYS A 383 6.69 -36.96 -20.13
C LYS A 383 6.52 -36.89 -21.65
N LYS A 384 5.40 -36.34 -22.13
CA LYS A 384 5.16 -36.14 -23.57
C LYS A 384 6.22 -35.24 -24.21
N TYR A 385 6.61 -34.17 -23.52
CA TYR A 385 7.67 -33.28 -23.98
C TYR A 385 9.04 -33.98 -24.05
N LEU A 386 9.38 -34.77 -23.04
CA LEU A 386 10.62 -35.57 -23.03
C LEU A 386 10.60 -36.65 -24.12
N GLU A 387 9.45 -37.29 -24.35
CA GLU A 387 9.28 -38.28 -25.41
C GLU A 387 9.40 -37.64 -26.80
N HIS A 388 8.81 -36.46 -27.00
CA HIS A 388 8.98 -35.65 -28.19
C HIS A 388 10.46 -35.26 -28.39
N LEU A 389 11.14 -34.82 -27.33
CA LEU A 389 12.56 -34.48 -27.39
C LEU A 389 13.44 -35.71 -27.69
N LYS A 390 13.10 -36.88 -27.13
CA LYS A 390 13.77 -38.15 -27.40
C LYS A 390 13.55 -38.62 -28.84
N GLN A 391 12.35 -38.42 -29.38
CA GLN A 391 12.03 -38.69 -30.78
C GLN A 391 12.83 -37.76 -31.71
N TRP A 392 12.95 -36.49 -31.34
CA TRP A 392 13.77 -35.50 -32.06
C TRP A 392 15.27 -35.83 -31.97
N SER A 393 15.75 -36.33 -30.83
CA SER A 393 17.15 -36.66 -30.61
C SER A 393 17.56 -38.03 -31.17
N LYS A 394 16.63 -38.83 -31.70
CA LYS A 394 16.99 -40.03 -32.46
C LYS A 394 17.77 -39.57 -33.69
N ARG A 395 18.94 -40.17 -33.91
CA ARG A 395 19.73 -39.99 -35.14
C ARG A 395 18.82 -40.35 -36.32
N ARG A 396 18.42 -39.36 -37.11
CA ARG A 396 17.79 -39.61 -38.41
C ARG A 396 18.90 -40.07 -39.35
N GLU A 397 18.70 -41.19 -40.02
CA GLU A 397 19.53 -41.58 -41.16
C GLU A 397 19.14 -40.65 -42.31
N ASP A 398 20.04 -39.71 -42.64
CA ASP A 398 19.91 -38.74 -43.72
C ASP A 398 19.89 -39.44 -45.08
N MET A 399 18.70 -39.79 -45.58
CA MET A 399 18.53 -40.14 -46.99
C MET A 399 17.44 -39.34 -47.72
N GLU A 400 16.82 -38.35 -47.07
CA GLU A 400 15.91 -37.40 -47.74
C GLU A 400 16.09 -35.99 -47.16
N CYS A 401 17.28 -35.41 -47.36
CA CYS A 401 17.46 -33.96 -47.23
C CYS A 401 17.11 -33.28 -48.55
N ASP A 402 15.83 -33.28 -48.92
CA ASP A 402 15.30 -32.58 -50.10
C ASP A 402 14.86 -31.15 -49.75
N ASP A 403 15.71 -30.42 -49.02
CA ASP A 403 15.51 -29.00 -48.71
C ASP A 403 16.86 -28.27 -48.80
N LEU A 404 17.47 -28.32 -49.98
CA LEU A 404 18.52 -27.38 -50.43
C LEU A 404 17.92 -25.97 -50.62
N LYS A 405 17.30 -25.43 -49.58
CA LYS A 405 17.10 -23.98 -49.48
C LYS A 405 18.39 -23.42 -48.92
N TYR A 406 19.03 -22.55 -49.70
CA TYR A 406 20.16 -21.75 -49.23
C TYR A 406 19.84 -21.21 -47.82
N ALA A 407 20.66 -21.59 -46.84
CA ALA A 407 20.40 -21.35 -45.42
C ALA A 407 20.32 -19.84 -45.05
N TRP A 408 20.61 -18.95 -46.00
CA TRP A 408 20.69 -17.52 -45.79
C TRP A 408 20.06 -16.79 -46.99
N THR A 409 18.91 -16.15 -46.77
CA THR A 409 18.38 -15.15 -47.71
C THR A 409 18.96 -13.79 -47.33
N TRP A 410 19.76 -13.22 -48.21
CA TRP A 410 20.27 -11.86 -48.03
C TRP A 410 19.10 -10.89 -47.99
N LYS A 411 19.12 -9.98 -47.00
CA LYS A 411 18.14 -8.89 -46.90
C LYS A 411 18.88 -7.57 -47.07
N THR A 412 18.34 -6.71 -47.93
CA THR A 412 18.86 -5.35 -48.08
C THR A 412 18.68 -4.59 -46.77
N LEU A 413 19.78 -4.11 -46.20
CA LEU A 413 19.78 -3.27 -45.01
C LEU A 413 19.70 -1.79 -45.43
N LYS A 414 18.70 -1.07 -44.94
CA LYS A 414 18.64 0.40 -45.09
C LYS A 414 19.43 1.05 -43.96
N ILE A 415 20.64 1.52 -44.26
CA ILE A 415 21.50 2.23 -43.31
C ILE A 415 21.36 3.73 -43.56
N GLN A 416 20.89 4.50 -42.57
CA GLN A 416 20.91 5.96 -42.64
C GLN A 416 22.27 6.49 -42.19
N PHE A 417 23.10 6.92 -43.15
CA PHE A 417 24.30 7.71 -42.84
C PHE A 417 23.89 9.13 -42.47
N GLN A 418 24.12 9.55 -41.22
CA GLN A 418 24.11 10.98 -40.90
C GLN A 418 25.36 11.61 -41.54
N LYS A 419 25.18 12.38 -42.61
CA LYS A 419 26.25 13.23 -43.15
C LYS A 419 26.67 14.24 -42.07
N PRO A 420 27.97 14.50 -41.87
CA PRO A 420 28.41 15.57 -40.99
C PRO A 420 28.21 16.90 -41.72
N HIS A 421 27.07 17.57 -41.50
CA HIS A 421 26.98 19.01 -41.70
C HIS A 421 27.05 19.70 -40.34
N GLY A 422 27.89 20.74 -40.31
CA GLY A 422 28.23 21.48 -39.11
C GLY A 422 27.02 22.01 -38.37
N HIS A 423 27.23 22.14 -37.06
CA HIS A 423 26.36 22.74 -36.07
C HIS A 423 25.06 22.02 -35.71
N LEU A 424 25.20 21.33 -34.57
CA LEU A 424 24.23 21.19 -33.47
C LEU A 424 22.99 20.35 -33.77
N TYR A 425 22.72 19.41 -32.85
CA TYR A 425 21.42 18.99 -32.31
C TYR A 425 21.24 17.46 -32.13
N MET A 426 21.11 17.10 -30.85
CA MET A 426 20.08 16.25 -30.22
C MET A 426 19.71 14.92 -30.89
N PHE A 427 20.08 13.84 -30.19
CA PHE A 427 19.59 12.47 -30.41
C PHE A 427 18.06 12.37 -30.20
N GLN A 428 17.30 12.12 -31.27
CA GLN A 428 15.99 11.51 -31.19
C GLN A 428 16.07 10.05 -31.65
N ASN A 429 15.62 9.13 -30.78
CA ASN A 429 15.40 7.73 -31.11
C ASN A 429 14.20 7.63 -32.06
N THR A 430 14.44 7.40 -33.35
CA THR A 430 13.40 6.98 -34.29
C THR A 430 13.35 5.46 -34.38
N SER A 431 12.21 4.92 -33.97
CA SER A 431 11.79 3.54 -34.22
C SER A 431 11.58 3.32 -35.72
N ILE A 432 12.10 2.23 -36.27
CA ILE A 432 11.74 1.77 -37.61
C ILE A 432 10.45 0.95 -37.50
N SER A 433 9.42 1.36 -38.23
CA SER A 433 8.18 0.61 -38.41
C SER A 433 8.43 -0.57 -39.35
N SER A 434 8.05 -1.76 -38.91
CA SER A 434 7.95 -2.96 -39.73
C SER A 434 6.79 -2.84 -40.74
N PHE A 435 7.09 -3.03 -42.01
CA PHE A 435 6.18 -3.65 -42.99
C PHE A 435 6.58 -5.11 -43.14
#